data_AF-X1BZT0-F1
#
_entry.id   AF-X1BZT0-F1
#
_cell.length_a   1.000
_cell.length_b   1.000
_cell.length_c   1.000
_cell.angle_alpha   90.00
_cell.angle_beta   90.00
_cell.angle_gamma   90.00
#
_symmetry.space_group_name_H-M   'P 1'
#
loop_
_entity.id
_entity.type
_entity.pdbx_description
1 polymer ?
#
loop_
_entity_poly.entity_id
_entity_poly.type
_entity_poly.pdbx_seq_one_letter_code
_entity_poly.pdbx_strand_id
1 'polypeptide(L)'
;MSRFGMQLTIPNKYNQLTWFGNGPHETMLDRKTSGALGIYTGKVDELIHNYVKPQENGNRTDVRWAALTNGDEIGLFVSDIGVTHLSISAWPYSLEDL
;
A
#
# COMPACT_ATOMS: atom_id res chain seq x y z
N MET A 1 11.83 17.32 -3.12
CA MET A 1 10.83 16.52 -3.85
C MET A 1 10.25 15.53 -2.87
N SER A 2 8.93 15.49 -2.65
CA SER A 2 8.30 14.73 -1.54
C SER A 2 8.10 13.25 -1.86
N ARG A 3 7.77 12.91 -3.11
CA ARG A 3 7.60 11.54 -3.62
C ARG A 3 7.99 11.47 -5.10
N PHE A 4 8.49 10.34 -5.55
CA PHE A 4 8.62 9.99 -6.97
C PHE A 4 7.97 8.62 -7.19
N GLY A 5 7.00 8.54 -8.09
CA GLY A 5 6.23 7.32 -8.33
C GLY A 5 5.04 7.55 -9.25
N MET A 6 4.17 6.56 -9.36
CA MET A 6 2.95 6.60 -10.16
C MET A 6 1.71 6.58 -9.27
N GLN A 7 0.62 7.15 -9.77
CA GLN A 7 -0.70 7.08 -9.14
C GLN A 7 -1.72 6.63 -10.19
N LEU A 8 -2.64 5.77 -9.77
CA LEU A 8 -3.74 5.28 -10.59
C LEU A 8 -5.01 5.16 -9.74
N THR A 9 -6.15 5.19 -10.39
CA THR A 9 -7.45 4.86 -9.79
C THR A 9 -7.99 3.60 -10.44
N ILE A 10 -8.56 2.71 -9.62
CA ILE A 10 -9.16 1.45 -10.08
C ILE A 10 -10.58 1.31 -9.50
N PRO A 11 -11.46 0.50 -10.13
CA PRO A 11 -12.79 0.24 -9.58
C PRO A 11 -12.74 -0.30 -8.14
N ASN A 12 -13.63 0.21 -7.27
CA ASN A 12 -13.67 -0.11 -5.83
C ASN A 12 -13.89 -1.61 -5.51
N LYS A 13 -14.28 -2.43 -6.50
CA LYS A 13 -14.38 -3.88 -6.33
C LYS A 13 -13.03 -4.56 -6.07
N TYR A 14 -11.91 -3.90 -6.41
CA TYR A 14 -10.55 -4.39 -6.15
C TYR A 14 -10.06 -3.82 -4.82
N ASN A 15 -10.61 -4.32 -3.71
CA ASN A 15 -10.40 -3.76 -2.37
C ASN A 15 -9.55 -4.65 -1.44
N GLN A 16 -9.05 -5.78 -1.93
CA GLN A 16 -8.14 -6.64 -1.16
C GLN A 16 -6.70 -6.36 -1.58
N LEU A 17 -5.90 -5.75 -0.69
CA LEU A 17 -4.48 -5.53 -0.92
C LEU A 17 -3.67 -6.67 -0.28
N THR A 18 -2.85 -7.34 -1.08
CA THR A 18 -1.83 -8.29 -0.61
C THR A 18 -0.46 -7.80 -1.03
N TRP A 19 0.54 -7.84 -0.14
CA TRP A 19 1.90 -7.41 -0.47
C TRP A 19 2.96 -8.27 0.20
N PHE A 20 4.13 -8.36 -0.44
CA PHE A 20 5.34 -8.91 0.15
C PHE A 20 6.33 -7.78 0.44
N GLY A 21 6.48 -7.42 1.71
CA GLY A 21 7.31 -6.29 2.15
C GLY A 21 7.23 -6.08 3.66
N ASN A 22 7.48 -4.86 4.14
CA ASN A 22 7.35 -4.54 5.56
C ASN A 22 5.87 -4.46 5.97
N GLY A 23 5.53 -5.00 7.13
CA GLY A 23 4.18 -4.96 7.68
C GLY A 23 4.06 -5.54 9.09
N PRO A 24 2.81 -5.74 9.59
CA PRO A 24 1.54 -5.50 8.89
C PRO A 24 1.11 -4.02 8.84
N HIS A 25 1.64 -3.19 9.75
CA HIS A 25 1.29 -1.77 9.89
C HIS A 25 2.05 -0.87 8.91
N GLU A 26 1.67 0.41 8.91
CA GLU A 26 2.33 1.41 8.08
C GLU A 26 3.79 1.65 8.45
N THR A 27 4.62 1.86 7.43
CA THR A 27 6.05 2.14 7.59
C THR A 27 6.47 3.30 6.70
N MET A 28 7.48 4.04 7.12
CA MET A 28 8.11 5.13 6.35
C MET A 28 9.62 4.87 6.26
N LEU A 29 10.31 5.52 5.31
CA LEU A 29 11.73 5.32 5.07
C LEU A 29 12.58 5.47 6.35
N ASP A 30 12.23 6.44 7.19
CA ASP A 30 12.85 6.77 8.47
C ASP A 30 12.19 6.07 9.68
N ARG A 31 11.08 5.35 9.48
CA ARG A 31 10.30 4.66 10.52
C ARG A 31 9.77 3.32 10.01
N LYS A 32 10.66 2.34 9.84
CA LYS A 32 10.33 0.99 9.35
C LYS A 32 10.86 -0.19 10.16
N THR A 33 11.70 0.05 11.18
CA THR A 33 12.38 -1.00 11.95
C THR A 33 11.43 -1.96 12.70
N SER A 34 10.19 -1.54 12.96
CA SER A 34 9.16 -2.38 13.58
C SER A 34 8.38 -3.25 12.57
N GLY A 35 8.49 -2.96 11.26
CA GLY A 35 7.84 -3.76 10.23
C GLY A 35 8.69 -4.98 9.90
N ALA A 36 8.14 -6.17 10.09
CA ALA A 36 8.80 -7.40 9.67
C ALA A 36 8.60 -7.61 8.16
N LEU A 37 9.58 -8.23 7.51
CA LEU A 37 9.43 -8.66 6.12
C LEU A 37 8.52 -9.89 6.07
N GLY A 38 7.43 -9.81 5.31
CA GLY A 38 6.47 -10.90 5.20
C GLY A 38 5.42 -10.66 4.12
N ILE A 39 4.57 -11.66 3.91
CA ILE A 39 3.37 -11.54 3.07
C ILE A 39 2.21 -11.17 3.97
N TYR A 40 1.58 -10.04 3.69
CA TYR A 40 0.46 -9.50 4.43
C TYR A 40 -0.72 -9.24 3.51
N THR A 41 -1.93 -9.30 4.04
CA THR A 41 -3.16 -9.04 3.29
C THR A 41 -4.16 -8.29 4.17
N GLY A 42 -4.97 -7.42 3.57
CA GLY A 42 -6.03 -6.70 4.26
C GLY A 42 -6.92 -5.92 3.30
N LYS A 43 -8.11 -5.54 3.75
CA LYS A 43 -8.98 -4.65 2.97
C LYS A 43 -8.43 -3.24 2.99
N VAL A 44 -8.55 -2.52 1.87
CA VAL A 44 -7.98 -1.17 1.71
C VAL A 44 -8.46 -0.19 2.79
N ASP A 45 -9.72 -0.28 3.22
CA ASP A 45 -10.31 0.55 4.27
C ASP A 45 -9.83 0.22 5.69
N GLU A 46 -9.31 -1.00 5.93
CA GLU A 46 -8.74 -1.44 7.20
C GLU A 46 -7.24 -1.12 7.31
N LEU A 47 -6.58 -0.79 6.20
CA LEU A 47 -5.14 -0.60 6.11
C LEU A 47 -4.67 0.85 6.30
N ILE A 48 -5.62 1.79 6.41
CA ILE A 48 -5.39 3.21 6.70
C ILE A 48 -5.42 3.49 8.20
N HIS A 49 -4.74 4.55 8.62
CA HIS A 49 -4.81 5.04 9.99
C HIS A 49 -5.61 6.34 10.06
N ASN A 50 -6.68 6.35 10.85
CA ASN A 50 -7.56 7.50 11.04
C ASN A 50 -6.95 8.50 12.04
N TYR A 51 -5.97 9.28 11.57
CA TYR A 51 -5.44 10.41 12.32
C TYR A 51 -6.51 11.47 12.59
N VAL A 52 -6.43 12.15 13.74
CA VAL A 52 -7.39 13.21 14.14
C VAL A 52 -7.54 14.29 13.08
N LYS A 53 -6.43 14.65 12.42
CA LYS A 53 -6.41 15.45 11.21
C LYS A 53 -6.01 14.53 10.05
N PRO A 54 -6.83 14.41 8.98
CA PRO A 54 -6.46 13.68 7.78
C PRO A 54 -5.09 14.11 7.23
N GLN A 55 -4.28 13.11 6.89
CA GLN A 55 -2.91 13.26 6.43
C GLN A 55 -2.42 11.96 5.77
N GLU A 56 -1.27 12.02 5.10
CA GLU A 56 -0.60 10.86 4.50
C GLU A 56 -0.50 9.69 5.49
N ASN A 57 -0.96 8.52 5.07
CA ASN A 57 -1.00 7.31 5.89
C ASN A 57 -1.00 6.06 5.01
N GLY A 58 -0.80 4.90 5.63
CA GLY A 58 -1.01 3.61 4.94
C GLY A 58 0.14 3.17 4.02
N ASN A 59 1.28 3.87 4.04
CA ASN A 59 2.45 3.47 3.26
C ASN A 59 3.02 2.10 3.73
N ARG A 60 3.51 1.31 2.79
CA ARG A 60 4.23 0.04 3.00
C ARG A 60 5.58 0.14 2.29
N THR A 61 6.67 -0.08 3.03
CA THR A 61 8.05 0.03 2.53
C THR A 61 8.66 -1.32 2.17
N ASP A 62 9.76 -1.29 1.42
CA ASP A 62 10.53 -2.46 0.99
C ASP A 62 9.64 -3.53 0.33
N VAL A 63 8.69 -3.10 -0.51
CA VAL A 63 7.72 -4.00 -1.15
C VAL A 63 8.31 -4.60 -2.43
N ARG A 64 8.35 -5.92 -2.51
CA ARG A 64 8.81 -6.67 -3.69
C ARG A 64 7.70 -6.82 -4.72
N TRP A 65 6.49 -7.11 -4.25
CA TRP A 65 5.31 -7.14 -5.08
C TRP A 65 4.07 -6.81 -4.27
N ALA A 66 3.04 -6.35 -4.96
CA ALA A 66 1.71 -6.14 -4.41
C ALA A 66 0.62 -6.50 -5.42
N ALA A 67 -0.52 -6.94 -4.91
CA ALA A 67 -1.70 -7.31 -5.67
C ALA A 67 -2.93 -6.64 -5.07
N LEU A 68 -3.74 -5.99 -5.91
CA LEU A 68 -5.08 -5.50 -5.58
C LEU A 68 -6.09 -6.36 -6.31
N THR A 69 -6.88 -7.14 -5.58
CA THR A 69 -7.80 -8.12 -6.15
C THR A 69 -9.25 -7.90 -5.68
N ASN A 70 -10.18 -8.46 -6.45
CA ASN A 70 -11.57 -8.60 -6.05
C ASN A 70 -11.79 -9.93 -5.29
N GLY A 71 -13.04 -10.23 -4.94
CA GLY A 71 -13.41 -11.50 -4.28
C GLY A 71 -13.17 -12.77 -5.11
N ASP A 72 -12.93 -12.64 -6.41
CA ASP A 72 -12.61 -13.76 -7.32
C ASP A 72 -11.08 -13.88 -7.58
N GLU A 73 -10.25 -13.17 -6.80
CA GLU A 73 -8.78 -13.11 -6.94
C GLU A 73 -8.27 -12.51 -8.27
N ILE A 74 -9.14 -11.82 -9.01
CA ILE A 74 -8.79 -11.11 -10.24
C ILE A 74 -8.45 -9.66 -9.91
N GLY A 75 -7.38 -9.13 -10.50
CA GLY A 75 -7.06 -7.72 -10.35
C GLY A 75 -5.71 -7.29 -10.90
N LEU A 76 -5.09 -6.33 -10.22
CA LEU A 76 -3.85 -5.70 -10.63
C LEU A 76 -2.68 -6.26 -9.81
N PHE A 77 -1.63 -6.69 -10.49
CA PHE A 77 -0.37 -7.12 -9.88
C PHE A 77 0.75 -6.17 -10.30
N VAL A 78 1.57 -5.76 -9.32
CA VAL A 78 2.74 -4.90 -9.52
C VAL A 78 3.93 -5.53 -8.81
N SER A 79 5.05 -5.67 -9.51
CA SER A 79 6.30 -6.17 -8.94
C SER A 79 7.47 -5.28 -9.28
N ASP A 80 8.39 -5.18 -8.33
CA ASP A 80 9.75 -4.71 -8.58
C ASP A 80 10.45 -5.68 -9.54
N ILE A 81 11.10 -5.14 -10.57
CA ILE A 81 11.95 -5.90 -11.50
C ILE A 81 13.44 -5.78 -11.14
N GLY A 82 13.77 -4.94 -10.16
CA GLY A 82 15.12 -4.68 -9.70
C GLY A 82 15.32 -5.04 -8.23
N VAL A 83 16.21 -4.29 -7.57
CA VAL A 83 16.57 -4.47 -6.15
C VAL A 83 16.26 -3.26 -5.29
N THR A 84 15.65 -2.22 -5.86
CA THR A 84 15.34 -0.97 -5.13
C THR A 84 14.07 -1.09 -4.31
N HIS A 85 13.18 -2.03 -4.65
CA HIS A 85 11.90 -2.26 -4.02
C HIS A 85 10.95 -1.05 -4.14
N LEU A 86 9.67 -1.31 -3.94
CA LEU A 86 8.60 -0.33 -4.04
C LEU A 86 8.24 0.21 -2.65
N SER A 87 7.64 1.40 -2.64
CA SER A 87 6.77 1.85 -1.56
C SER A 87 5.37 2.03 -2.13
N ILE A 88 4.37 1.50 -1.43
CA ILE A 88 2.98 1.52 -1.91
C ILE A 88 2.01 1.98 -0.82
N SER A 89 0.96 2.66 -1.23
CA SER A 89 -0.23 2.94 -0.43
C SER A 89 -1.47 2.74 -1.31
N ALA A 90 -2.59 2.43 -0.67
CA ALA A 90 -3.90 2.33 -1.32
C ALA A 90 -4.93 2.97 -0.40
N TRP A 91 -5.83 3.77 -0.98
CA TRP A 91 -6.88 4.48 -0.24
C TRP A 91 -8.25 4.24 -0.89
N PRO A 92 -9.33 4.25 -0.09
CA PRO A 92 -10.71 4.20 -0.61
C PRO A 92 -11.23 5.57 -1.08
N TYR A 93 -10.36 6.58 -1.19
CA TYR A 93 -10.67 7.97 -1.54
C TYR A 93 -9.54 8.57 -2.41
N SER A 94 -9.78 9.74 -3.01
CA SER A 94 -8.77 10.44 -3.82
C SER A 94 -7.75 11.18 -2.97
N LEU A 95 -6.64 11.64 -3.57
CA LEU A 95 -5.66 12.48 -2.86
C LEU A 95 -6.26 13.86 -2.52
N GLU A 96 -7.17 14.35 -3.35
CA GLU A 96 -7.87 15.62 -3.17
C GLU A 96 -8.87 15.58 -1.99
N ASP A 97 -9.37 14.39 -1.65
CA ASP A 97 -10.27 14.17 -0.52
C ASP A 97 -9.52 13.94 0.81
N LEU A 98 -8.20 13.71 0.77
CA LEU A 98 -7.34 13.45 1.93
C LEU A 98 -6.82 14.74 2.58
#